data_AF-A0A7K7G5B3-F1
#
_entry.id   AF-A0A7K7G5B3-F1
#
_cell.length_a   1.000
_cell.length_b   1.000
_cell.length_c   1.000
_cell.angle_alpha   90.00
_cell.angle_beta   90.00
_cell.angle_gamma   90.00
#
_symmetry.space_group_name_H-M   'P 1'
#
loop_
_entity.id
_entity.type
_entity.pdbx_description
1 polymer ?
#
loop_
_entity_poly.entity_id
_entity_poly.type
_entity_poly.pdbx_seq_one_letter_code
_entity_poly.pdbx_strand_id
1 'polypeptide(L)'
;QDESCMYSPTGKAAKCRGYREIPEGNEKALKRAVARIGPVSVGIDASLPSFQFYSRGEGLGGGRGSWGAQGPGARPVTLLCPPGVYYDESCNAQNINHAVLAVGYGAQKGTKHWIIKNSWGEEWGNKGYVLLARNMNNACGVANLASFPKM
;
A
#
# COMPACT_ATOMS: atom_id res chain seq x y z
N GLN A 1 -12.37 -21.26 -6.95
CA GLN A 1 -12.89 -22.04 -8.08
C GLN A 1 -11.80 -22.05 -9.11
N ASP A 2 -11.38 -23.22 -9.57
CA ASP A 2 -10.34 -23.35 -10.59
C ASP A 2 -11.04 -23.62 -11.93
N GLU A 3 -11.02 -22.61 -12.81
CA GLU A 3 -11.52 -22.73 -14.18
C GLU A 3 -10.39 -23.19 -15.11
N SER A 4 -10.74 -23.76 -16.27
CA SER A 4 -9.75 -24.16 -17.27
C SER A 4 -9.13 -22.95 -17.96
N CYS A 5 -7.83 -23.02 -18.29
CA CYS A 5 -7.13 -21.93 -18.98
C CYS A 5 -7.64 -21.76 -20.43
N MET A 6 -8.11 -20.56 -20.75
CA MET A 6 -8.67 -20.19 -22.07
C MET A 6 -7.76 -19.25 -22.88
N TYR A 7 -6.43 -19.36 -22.70
CA TYR A 7 -5.49 -18.49 -23.42
C TYR A 7 -5.55 -18.72 -24.93
N SER A 8 -5.66 -17.63 -25.70
CA SER A 8 -5.58 -17.65 -27.17
C SER A 8 -4.46 -16.74 -27.69
N PRO A 9 -3.58 -17.22 -28.59
CA PRO A 9 -2.57 -16.39 -29.24
C PRO A 9 -3.14 -15.20 -30.03
N THR A 10 -4.38 -15.31 -30.53
CA THR A 10 -5.05 -14.25 -31.29
C THR A 10 -5.52 -13.09 -30.42
N GLY A 11 -5.80 -13.34 -29.13
CA GLY A 11 -6.19 -12.32 -28.15
C GLY A 11 -5.02 -11.66 -27.42
N LYS A 12 -3.77 -11.89 -27.85
CA LYS A 12 -2.59 -11.38 -27.18
C LYS A 12 -2.48 -9.85 -27.28
N ALA A 13 -2.68 -9.15 -26.16
CA ALA A 13 -2.63 -7.69 -26.09
C ALA A 13 -1.24 -7.11 -25.71
N ALA A 14 -0.38 -7.89 -25.06
CA ALA A 14 0.95 -7.43 -24.63
C ALA A 14 1.97 -8.58 -24.58
N LYS A 15 3.26 -8.22 -24.50
CA LYS A 15 4.37 -9.16 -24.21
C LYS A 15 5.16 -8.63 -23.02
N CYS A 16 5.73 -9.57 -22.26
CA CYS A 16 6.63 -9.28 -21.15
C CYS A 16 7.96 -9.99 -21.42
N ARG A 17 9.07 -9.25 -21.35
CA ARG A 17 10.44 -9.76 -21.54
C ARG A 17 11.13 -10.10 -20.22
N GLY A 18 10.46 -9.87 -19.09
CA GLY A 18 10.95 -10.15 -17.75
C GLY A 18 10.43 -9.13 -16.75
N TYR A 19 11.01 -9.10 -15.56
CA TYR A 19 10.64 -8.12 -14.52
C TYR A 19 11.90 -7.58 -13.83
N ARG A 20 11.69 -6.56 -13.02
CA ARG A 20 12.69 -6.00 -12.12
C ARG A 20 12.10 -5.84 -10.74
N GLU A 21 12.85 -6.30 -9.76
CA GLU A 21 12.54 -6.11 -8.35
C GLU A 21 13.22 -4.83 -7.85
N ILE A 22 12.54 -4.18 -6.94
CA ILE A 22 13.08 -3.05 -6.19
C ILE A 22 13.73 -3.62 -4.93
N PRO A 23 14.90 -3.09 -4.49
CA PRO A 23 15.54 -3.56 -3.27
C PRO A 23 14.58 -3.55 -2.07
N GLU A 24 14.56 -4.65 -1.34
CA GLU A 24 13.67 -4.87 -0.20
C GLU A 24 13.74 -3.71 0.81
N GLY A 25 12.57 -3.26 1.28
CA GLY A 25 12.41 -2.19 2.26
C GLY A 25 12.79 -0.79 1.75
N ASN A 26 13.23 -0.65 0.49
CA ASN A 26 13.78 0.61 -0.01
C ASN A 26 12.70 1.52 -0.61
N GLU A 27 11.97 2.24 0.24
CA GLU A 27 10.94 3.21 -0.17
C GLU A 27 11.49 4.30 -1.11
N LYS A 28 12.78 4.65 -1.02
CA LYS A 28 13.42 5.63 -1.90
C LYS A 28 13.58 5.08 -3.32
N ALA A 29 13.95 3.81 -3.46
CA ALA A 29 14.02 3.13 -4.74
C ALA A 29 12.61 2.92 -5.33
N LEU A 30 11.64 2.53 -4.50
CA LEU A 30 10.23 2.44 -4.92
C LEU A 30 9.72 3.78 -5.45
N LYS A 31 10.01 4.89 -4.76
CA LYS A 31 9.61 6.24 -5.20
C LYS A 31 10.19 6.56 -6.58
N ARG A 32 11.48 6.24 -6.79
CA ARG A 32 12.16 6.46 -8.07
C ARG A 32 11.55 5.59 -9.18
N ALA A 33 11.21 4.33 -8.90
CA ALA A 33 10.56 3.45 -9.85
C ALA A 33 9.17 3.98 -10.25
N VAL A 34 8.33 4.33 -9.26
CA VAL A 34 7.00 4.92 -9.51
C VAL A 34 7.09 6.19 -10.37
N ALA A 35 8.09 7.04 -10.11
CA ALA A 35 8.27 8.29 -10.85
C ALA A 35 8.79 8.11 -12.27
N ARG A 36 9.67 7.12 -12.50
CA ARG A 36 10.41 6.97 -13.77
C ARG A 36 9.83 5.92 -14.71
N ILE A 37 9.16 4.91 -14.15
CA ILE A 37 8.67 3.75 -14.89
C ILE A 37 7.13 3.80 -14.99
N GLY A 38 6.46 4.19 -13.91
CA GLY A 38 5.00 4.18 -13.80
C GLY A 38 4.54 3.28 -12.65
N PRO A 39 3.31 2.74 -12.70
CA PRO A 39 2.77 1.91 -11.63
C PRO A 39 3.65 0.69 -11.30
N VAL A 40 3.81 0.42 -10.00
CA VAL A 40 4.65 -0.66 -9.47
C VAL A 40 3.80 -1.61 -8.63
N SER A 41 3.87 -2.91 -8.89
CA SER A 41 3.22 -3.92 -8.06
C SER A 41 3.92 -4.01 -6.71
N VAL A 42 3.16 -4.00 -5.62
CA VAL A 42 3.70 -4.06 -4.26
C VAL A 42 2.89 -5.04 -3.40
N GLY A 43 3.56 -5.71 -2.48
CA GLY A 43 2.93 -6.47 -1.40
C GLY A 43 2.74 -5.63 -0.15
N ILE A 44 1.63 -5.80 0.55
CA ILE A 44 1.36 -5.20 1.86
C ILE A 44 0.76 -6.23 2.84
N ASP A 45 0.84 -5.92 4.13
CA ASP A 45 -0.04 -6.53 5.13
C ASP A 45 -1.41 -5.85 5.13
N ALA A 46 -2.46 -6.61 4.80
CA ALA A 46 -3.86 -6.19 4.80
C ALA A 46 -4.71 -6.97 5.81
N SER A 47 -4.09 -7.66 6.79
CA SER A 47 -4.79 -8.52 7.75
C SER A 47 -5.60 -7.73 8.80
N LEU A 48 -5.36 -6.43 8.94
CA LEU A 48 -5.98 -5.62 9.98
C LEU A 48 -7.41 -5.18 9.62
N PRO A 49 -8.37 -5.24 10.56
CA PRO A 49 -9.71 -4.68 10.37
C PRO A 49 -9.68 -3.19 10.01
N SER A 50 -8.67 -2.45 10.50
CA SER A 50 -8.45 -1.03 10.16
C SER A 50 -8.22 -0.81 8.66
N PHE A 51 -7.59 -1.78 7.98
CA PHE A 51 -7.41 -1.75 6.53
C PHE A 51 -8.70 -2.16 5.81
N GLN A 52 -9.35 -3.23 6.28
CA GLN A 52 -10.58 -3.74 5.68
C GLN A 52 -11.67 -2.67 5.60
N PHE A 53 -11.82 -1.85 6.64
CA PHE A 53 -12.83 -0.79 6.72
C PHE A 53 -12.28 0.62 6.43
N TYR A 54 -11.09 0.73 5.82
CA TYR A 54 -10.57 2.03 5.40
C TYR A 54 -11.59 2.71 4.46
N SER A 55 -11.93 3.97 4.75
CA SER A 55 -12.80 4.82 3.93
C SER A 55 -12.31 6.27 3.97
N ARG A 56 -12.58 7.03 2.91
CA ARG A 56 -12.20 8.45 2.86
C ARG A 56 -13.12 9.26 3.78
N GLY A 57 -12.60 9.82 4.87
CA GLY A 57 -13.21 10.99 5.50
C GLY A 57 -13.69 10.86 6.94
N GLU A 58 -13.66 9.67 7.55
CA GLU A 58 -13.83 9.55 9.00
C GLU A 58 -12.66 8.77 9.58
N GLY A 59 -12.10 9.27 10.68
CA GLY A 59 -10.94 8.70 11.36
C GLY A 59 -11.24 7.36 12.03
N LEU A 60 -11.70 6.37 11.26
CA LEU A 60 -12.01 5.01 11.71
C LEU A 60 -11.04 3.96 11.16
N GLY A 61 -9.94 4.39 10.53
CA GLY A 61 -8.75 3.54 10.33
C GLY A 61 -7.85 3.44 11.57
N GLY A 62 -8.15 4.22 12.63
CA GLY A 62 -7.61 3.98 13.96
C GLY A 62 -8.65 3.17 14.73
N GLY A 63 -8.49 1.85 14.78
CA GLY A 63 -9.20 1.08 15.78
C GLY A 63 -8.96 1.74 17.15
N ARG A 64 -10.00 1.82 17.99
CA ARG A 64 -9.84 2.09 19.42
C ARG A 64 -9.13 0.89 20.07
N GLY A 65 -7.88 0.64 19.67
CA GLY A 65 -6.94 -0.11 20.46
C GLY A 65 -6.53 0.81 21.61
N SER A 66 -6.79 0.38 22.84
CA SER A 66 -6.26 1.01 24.04
C SER A 66 -4.74 1.07 23.94
N TRP A 67 -4.17 2.24 23.64
CA TRP A 67 -2.72 2.42 23.63
C TRP A 67 -2.25 2.64 25.06
N GLY A 68 -1.57 1.63 25.60
CA GLY A 68 -0.65 1.84 26.71
C GLY A 68 0.40 2.86 26.28
N ALA A 69 0.41 4.01 26.95
CA ALA A 69 1.43 5.03 26.79
C ALA A 69 2.80 4.43 27.14
N GLN A 70 3.66 4.19 26.15
CA GLN A 70 5.08 3.96 26.39
C GLN A 70 5.78 5.31 26.48
N GLY A 71 5.91 5.79 27.72
CA GLY A 71 6.86 6.84 28.11
C GLY A 71 6.30 8.27 28.16
N PRO A 72 6.73 9.09 29.13
CA PRO A 72 6.38 10.51 29.20
C PRO A 72 7.10 11.26 28.06
N GLY A 73 6.37 11.53 26.97
CA GLY A 73 6.87 12.32 25.83
C GLY A 73 6.47 11.83 24.44
N ALA A 74 5.94 10.60 24.30
CA ALA A 74 5.49 10.09 23.01
C ALA A 74 4.07 10.58 22.69
N ARG A 75 3.90 11.33 21.60
CA ARG A 75 2.56 11.60 21.04
C ARG A 75 2.05 10.29 20.41
N PRO A 76 0.81 9.86 20.67
CA PRO A 76 0.26 8.67 20.03
C PRO A 76 0.31 8.86 18.50
N VAL A 77 0.76 7.85 17.74
CA VAL A 77 0.99 8.00 16.29
C VAL A 77 -0.31 8.18 15.51
N THR A 78 -1.46 7.84 16.12
CA THR A 78 -2.80 8.23 15.65
C THR A 78 -2.96 9.75 15.50
N LEU A 79 -2.13 10.55 16.20
CA LEU A 79 -2.10 12.01 16.13
C LEU A 79 -1.15 12.56 15.04
N LEU A 80 -0.41 11.70 14.33
CA LEU A 80 0.63 12.08 13.35
C LEU A 80 0.16 12.01 11.88
N CYS A 81 -0.79 11.15 11.53
CA CYS A 81 -1.32 11.08 10.16
C CYS A 81 -2.62 11.91 10.01
N PRO A 82 -2.72 12.78 9.00
CA PRO A 82 -3.96 13.51 8.72
C PRO A 82 -5.07 12.55 8.28
N PRO A 83 -6.35 12.95 8.44
CA PRO A 83 -7.47 12.15 7.99
C PRO A 83 -7.31 11.70 6.53
N GLY A 84 -7.51 10.41 6.29
CA GLY A 84 -7.42 9.78 4.98
C GLY A 84 -6.07 9.14 4.66
N VAL A 85 -4.97 9.42 5.39
CA VAL A 85 -3.72 8.64 5.25
C VAL A 85 -3.80 7.45 6.20
N TYR A 86 -3.77 6.24 5.64
CA TYR A 86 -3.75 4.98 6.37
C TYR A 86 -2.37 4.72 6.97
N TYR A 87 -2.36 4.47 8.28
CA TYR A 87 -1.22 4.00 9.05
C TYR A 87 -1.74 3.28 10.28
N ASP A 88 -1.22 2.09 10.54
CA ASP A 88 -1.48 1.31 11.74
C ASP A 88 -0.16 0.70 12.19
N GLU A 89 0.25 0.93 13.44
CA GLU A 89 1.50 0.36 13.97
C GLU A 89 1.43 -1.17 14.09
N SER A 90 0.21 -1.72 14.13
CA SER A 90 -0.02 -3.16 14.18
C SER A 90 0.24 -3.85 12.84
N CYS A 91 0.49 -3.08 11.76
CA CYS A 91 0.84 -3.65 10.47
C CYS A 91 2.18 -4.39 10.60
N ASN A 92 2.18 -5.67 10.25
CA ASN A 92 3.38 -6.47 10.29
C ASN A 92 4.04 -6.48 8.91
N ALA A 93 5.12 -5.72 8.74
CA ALA A 93 5.87 -5.66 7.48
C ALA A 93 6.40 -7.02 6.98
N GLN A 94 6.48 -8.02 7.85
CA GLN A 94 6.89 -9.39 7.51
C GLN A 94 5.71 -10.29 7.10
N ASN A 95 4.47 -9.88 7.39
CA ASN A 95 3.26 -10.63 7.06
C ASN A 95 2.63 -10.11 5.76
N ILE A 96 3.40 -10.13 4.67
CA ILE A 96 2.86 -9.74 3.37
C ILE A 96 1.84 -10.77 2.91
N ASN A 97 0.59 -10.35 2.75
CA ASN A 97 -0.54 -11.23 2.42
C ASN A 97 -1.44 -10.69 1.30
N HIS A 98 -1.22 -9.45 0.84
CA HIS A 98 -2.06 -8.82 -0.17
C HIS A 98 -1.23 -8.07 -1.21
N ALA A 99 -1.56 -8.26 -2.48
CA ALA A 99 -0.89 -7.62 -3.61
C ALA A 99 -1.72 -6.45 -4.15
N VAL A 100 -1.09 -5.28 -4.27
CA VAL A 100 -1.73 -4.03 -4.69
C VAL A 100 -0.81 -3.28 -5.66
N LEU A 101 -1.28 -2.15 -6.19
CA LEU A 101 -0.54 -1.38 -7.20
C LEU A 101 -0.25 0.04 -6.71
N ALA A 102 1.03 0.38 -6.53
CA ALA A 102 1.46 1.74 -6.25
C ALA A 102 1.44 2.57 -7.54
N VAL A 103 0.44 3.45 -7.67
CA VAL A 103 0.20 4.26 -8.88
C VAL A 103 0.75 5.68 -8.78
N GLY A 104 1.19 6.09 -7.59
CA GLY A 104 1.70 7.43 -7.35
C GLY A 104 2.13 7.63 -5.90
N TYR A 105 2.55 8.85 -5.59
CA TYR A 105 2.87 9.26 -4.23
C TYR A 105 2.64 10.77 -4.09
N GLY A 106 2.44 11.20 -2.85
CA GLY A 106 2.18 12.60 -2.54
C GLY A 106 2.57 12.97 -1.13
N ALA A 107 2.08 14.13 -0.71
CA ALA A 107 2.04 14.56 0.67
C ALA A 107 0.73 15.30 0.92
N GLN A 108 0.10 15.07 2.07
CA GLN A 108 -1.11 15.75 2.52
C GLN A 108 -0.83 16.31 3.91
N LYS A 109 -1.01 17.63 4.10
CA LYS A 109 -0.77 18.33 5.39
C LYS A 109 0.57 17.96 6.06
N GLY A 110 1.64 17.82 5.27
CA GLY A 110 2.98 17.45 5.74
C GLY A 110 3.27 15.95 5.80
N THR A 111 2.24 15.09 5.77
CA THR A 111 2.41 13.62 5.82
C THR A 111 2.51 13.03 4.43
N LYS A 112 3.62 12.32 4.18
CA LYS A 112 3.93 11.66 2.92
C LYS A 112 3.12 10.37 2.79
N HIS A 113 2.62 10.09 1.59
CA HIS A 113 1.87 8.88 1.31
C HIS A 113 2.19 8.29 -0.07
N TRP A 114 1.92 7.00 -0.22
CA TRP A 114 1.71 6.28 -1.47
C TRP A 114 0.25 6.38 -1.89
N ILE A 115 -0.01 6.42 -3.18
CA ILE A 115 -1.35 6.25 -3.73
C ILE A 115 -1.43 4.80 -4.21
N ILE A 116 -2.20 3.99 -3.51
CA ILE A 116 -2.31 2.55 -3.74
C ILE A 116 -3.67 2.24 -4.34
N LYS A 117 -3.68 1.56 -5.49
CA LYS A 117 -4.89 1.00 -6.11
C LYS A 117 -5.12 -0.41 -5.57
N ASN A 118 -6.33 -0.66 -5.09
CA ASN A 118 -6.76 -1.97 -4.59
C ASN A 118 -7.62 -2.72 -5.63
N SER A 119 -7.95 -3.97 -5.33
CA SER A 119 -8.73 -4.91 -6.17
C SER A 119 -10.08 -5.29 -5.57
N TRP A 120 -10.52 -4.62 -4.49
CA TRP A 120 -11.78 -4.92 -3.79
C TRP A 120 -12.98 -4.07 -4.25
N GLY A 121 -12.93 -3.58 -5.50
CA GLY A 121 -13.97 -2.72 -6.07
C GLY A 121 -13.85 -1.25 -5.67
N GLU A 122 -14.66 -0.39 -6.31
CA GLU A 122 -14.64 1.05 -6.09
C GLU A 122 -15.37 1.48 -4.81
N GLU A 123 -16.27 0.64 -4.30
CA GLU A 123 -16.98 0.87 -3.04
C GLU A 123 -16.06 0.81 -1.81
N TRP A 124 -14.91 0.14 -1.94
CA TRP A 124 -13.91 0.08 -0.89
C TRP A 124 -13.00 1.31 -0.91
N GLY A 125 -12.64 1.82 0.27
CA GLY A 125 -11.66 2.90 0.41
C GLY A 125 -12.13 4.23 -0.16
N ASN A 126 -11.24 4.89 -0.89
CA ASN A 126 -11.53 6.11 -1.63
C ASN A 126 -11.66 5.77 -3.12
N LYS A 127 -12.84 5.31 -3.54
CA LYS A 127 -13.09 4.89 -4.93
C LYS A 127 -12.12 3.79 -5.39
N GLY A 128 -11.85 2.80 -4.53
CA GLY A 128 -10.92 1.71 -4.77
C GLY A 128 -9.45 1.99 -4.44
N TYR A 129 -9.15 3.14 -3.82
CA TYR A 129 -7.78 3.55 -3.47
C TYR A 129 -7.59 3.77 -1.97
N VAL A 130 -6.34 3.63 -1.52
CA VAL A 130 -5.88 4.02 -0.18
C VAL A 130 -4.64 4.89 -0.27
N LEU A 131 -4.57 5.92 0.59
CA LEU A 131 -3.34 6.68 0.80
C LEU A 131 -2.54 6.00 1.91
N LEU A 132 -1.55 5.18 1.58
CA LEU A 132 -0.74 4.47 2.58
C LEU A 132 0.43 5.35 3.03
N ALA A 133 0.69 5.44 4.33
CA ALA A 133 1.81 6.21 4.86
C ALA A 133 3.15 5.83 4.21
N ARG A 134 3.95 6.85 3.87
CA ARG A 134 5.23 6.71 3.17
C ARG A 134 6.36 7.33 3.98
N ASN A 135 7.52 6.70 3.96
CA ASN A 135 8.68 7.03 4.79
C ASN A 135 8.36 6.94 6.30
N MET A 136 7.48 6.02 6.67
CA MET A 136 7.12 5.71 8.06
C MET A 136 7.53 4.28 8.36
N ASN A 137 8.84 4.04 8.35
CA ASN A 137 9.45 2.73 8.59
C ASN A 137 8.87 1.61 7.71
N ASN A 138 8.71 1.86 6.40
CA ASN A 138 8.16 0.89 5.46
C ASN A 138 6.81 0.31 5.93
N ALA A 139 5.86 1.19 6.22
CA ALA A 139 4.54 0.85 6.75
C ALA A 139 3.88 -0.31 5.97
N CYS A 140 3.40 -1.30 6.71
CA CYS A 140 2.79 -2.53 6.18
C CYS A 140 3.67 -3.31 5.17
N GLY A 141 4.97 -3.04 5.15
CA GLY A 141 5.94 -3.72 4.28
C GLY A 141 5.83 -3.36 2.79
N VAL A 142 5.25 -2.20 2.45
CA VAL A 142 4.96 -1.77 1.07
C VAL A 142 6.15 -1.85 0.09
N ALA A 143 7.39 -1.74 0.59
CA ALA A 143 8.60 -1.84 -0.23
C ALA A 143 9.33 -3.18 -0.09
N ASN A 144 8.79 -4.19 0.61
CA ASN A 144 9.44 -5.49 0.78
C ASN A 144 9.33 -6.35 -0.49
N LEU A 145 8.15 -6.38 -1.10
CA LEU A 145 7.89 -7.16 -2.32
C LEU A 145 7.39 -6.23 -3.42
N ALA A 146 8.30 -5.44 -3.99
CA ALA A 146 7.98 -4.46 -5.02
C ALA A 146 8.65 -4.79 -6.36
N SER A 147 7.86 -4.84 -7.45
CA SER A 147 8.36 -5.18 -8.78
C SER A 147 7.57 -4.53 -9.91
N PHE A 148 8.19 -4.44 -11.08
CA PHE A 148 7.56 -3.93 -12.30
C PHE A 148 7.97 -4.76 -13.53
N PRO A 149 7.07 -4.92 -14.52
CA PRO A 149 7.37 -5.67 -15.73
C PRO A 149 8.34 -4.88 -16.63
N LYS A 150 9.16 -5.63 -17.35
CA LYS A 150 9.93 -5.15 -18.49
C LYS A 150 9.26 -5.70 -19.75
N MET A 151 8.56 -4.83 -20.47
CA MET A 151 7.87 -5.17 -21.72
C MET A 151 8.85 -5.36 -22.90
#